data_AF-A0AAF0WFK8-F1
#
_entry.id   AF-A0AAF0WFK8-F1
#
_cell.length_a   1.000
_cell.length_b   1.000
_cell.length_c   1.000
_cell.angle_alpha   90.00
_cell.angle_beta   90.00
_cell.angle_gamma   90.00
#
_symmetry.space_group_name_H-M   'P 1'
#
loop_
_entity.id
_entity.type
_entity.pdbx_description
1 polymer ?
#
loop_
_entity_poly.entity_id
_entity_poly.type
_entity_poly.pdbx_seq_one_letter_code
_entity_poly.pdbx_strand_id
1 'polypeptide(L)'
;MAAVNTEEIERECFKKGAQVEVNLEEPGFRGSWFTGTVIRAVTKKTRKLFIEFDTLRSDDGSKPLRELVDVILARPIPPRERFRSFKFEEVDAYYNDGWWEGVITGVHEDDRYTVYFRPSKEEIQFRGSDLRLHREWVRGIWVPPLEEEDSDEENDDEDEEWTGE
;
A
#
# COMPACT_ATOMS: atom_id res chain seq x y z
N MET A 1 10.95 -23.72 -13.38
CA MET A 1 10.53 -22.39 -12.92
C MET A 1 11.30 -21.36 -13.73
N ALA A 2 10.61 -20.46 -14.44
CA ALA A 2 11.28 -19.37 -15.13
C ALA A 2 11.96 -18.46 -14.09
N ALA A 3 13.18 -17.98 -14.38
CA ALA A 3 13.82 -16.99 -13.52
C ALA A 3 12.97 -15.72 -13.55
N VAL A 4 12.54 -15.23 -12.40
CA VAL A 4 11.88 -13.92 -12.28
C VAL A 4 12.87 -12.86 -12.77
N ASN A 5 12.52 -12.15 -13.84
CA ASN A 5 13.36 -11.10 -14.40
C ASN A 5 13.20 -9.80 -13.60
N THR A 6 13.91 -9.69 -12.48
CA THR A 6 13.82 -8.53 -11.58
C THR A 6 14.09 -7.21 -12.29
N GLU A 7 14.99 -7.16 -13.28
CA GLU A 7 15.29 -5.92 -14.01
C GLU A 7 14.13 -5.44 -14.90
N GLU A 8 13.34 -6.37 -15.43
CA GLU A 8 12.18 -6.05 -16.26
C GLU A 8 11.03 -5.52 -15.43
N ILE A 9 10.73 -6.18 -14.31
CA ILE A 9 9.76 -5.73 -13.31
C ILE A 9 10.11 -4.31 -12.85
N GLU A 10 11.37 -4.06 -12.51
CA GLU A 10 11.80 -2.72 -12.10
C GLU A 10 11.65 -1.67 -13.20
N ARG A 11 11.93 -2.03 -14.46
CA ARG A 11 11.73 -1.13 -15.59
C ARG A 11 10.27 -0.75 -15.79
N GLU A 12 9.35 -1.67 -15.51
CA GLU A 12 7.92 -1.45 -15.64
C GLU A 12 7.35 -0.66 -14.45
N CYS A 13 7.65 -1.12 -13.23
CA CYS A 13 7.15 -0.55 -11.98
C CYS A 13 7.77 0.82 -11.66
N PHE A 14 9.02 1.07 -12.05
CA PHE A 14 9.76 2.26 -11.66
C PHE A 14 10.18 3.14 -12.85
N LYS A 15 9.35 3.17 -13.90
CA LYS A 15 9.49 4.12 -15.01
C LYS A 15 9.19 5.55 -14.57
N LYS A 16 9.70 6.53 -15.31
CA LYS A 16 9.38 7.95 -15.08
C LYS A 16 7.86 8.17 -15.08
N GLY A 17 7.34 8.85 -14.07
CA GLY A 17 5.92 9.11 -13.85
C GLY A 17 5.18 8.00 -13.07
N ALA A 18 5.83 6.87 -12.77
CA ALA A 18 5.20 5.84 -11.95
C ALA A 18 4.97 6.33 -10.50
N GLN A 19 3.85 5.94 -9.93
CA GLN A 19 3.52 6.10 -8.51
C GLN A 19 4.15 4.95 -7.72
N VAL A 20 4.81 5.29 -6.63
CA VAL A 20 5.55 4.34 -5.79
C VAL A 20 5.39 4.70 -4.32
N GLU A 21 5.65 3.72 -3.47
CA GLU A 21 5.86 3.94 -2.05
C GLU A 21 7.33 3.74 -1.70
N VAL A 22 7.84 4.57 -0.79
CA VAL A 22 9.23 4.53 -0.34
C VAL A 22 9.26 4.40 1.16
N ASN A 23 10.07 3.46 1.65
CA ASN A 23 10.42 3.34 3.05
C ASN A 23 11.64 4.23 3.35
N LEU A 24 11.49 5.16 4.27
CA LEU A 24 12.58 6.00 4.75
C LEU A 24 13.21 5.35 5.99
N GLU A 25 14.51 5.08 5.95
CA GLU A 25 15.23 4.42 7.04
C GLU A 25 15.66 5.37 8.18
N GLU A 26 15.34 6.65 8.04
CA GLU A 26 15.65 7.67 9.02
C GLU A 26 15.01 7.37 10.40
N PRO A 27 15.71 7.67 11.51
CA PRO A 27 15.14 7.51 12.85
C PRO A 27 13.81 8.27 12.98
N GLY A 28 12.74 7.55 13.32
CA GLY A 28 11.38 8.10 13.40
C GLY A 28 10.46 7.67 12.25
N PHE A 29 11.01 7.22 11.12
CA PHE A 29 10.23 6.77 9.95
C PHE A 29 10.23 5.24 9.76
N ARG A 30 10.79 4.49 10.71
CA ARG A 30 10.82 3.03 10.65
C ARG A 30 9.41 2.45 10.61
N GLY A 31 9.16 1.57 9.64
CA GLY A 31 7.85 0.96 9.41
C GLY A 31 6.86 1.84 8.64
N SER A 32 7.31 2.99 8.12
CA SER A 32 6.45 3.89 7.32
C SER A 32 6.75 3.81 5.82
N TRP A 33 5.72 4.04 5.02
CA TRP A 33 5.78 4.11 3.56
C TRP A 33 5.15 5.42 3.09
N PHE A 34 5.93 6.21 2.35
CA PHE A 34 5.48 7.49 1.80
C PHE A 34 5.28 7.39 0.30
N THR A 35 4.19 7.98 -0.20
CA THR A 35 3.90 7.99 -1.62
C THR A 35 4.74 9.02 -2.35
N GLY A 36 5.11 8.71 -3.58
CA GLY A 36 5.81 9.64 -4.44
C GLY A 36 5.78 9.24 -5.91
N THR A 37 6.26 10.17 -6.72
CA THR A 37 6.34 10.04 -8.17
C THR A 37 7.79 9.87 -8.62
N VAL A 38 8.05 8.86 -9.45
CA VAL A 38 9.38 8.66 -10.04
C VAL A 38 9.67 9.77 -11.05
N ILE A 39 10.61 10.66 -10.73
CA ILE A 39 11.08 11.72 -11.63
C ILE A 39 12.15 11.18 -12.59
N ARG A 40 13.00 10.26 -12.10
CA ARG A 40 14.01 9.57 -12.90
C ARG A 40 14.08 8.09 -12.50
N ALA A 41 13.95 7.23 -13.52
CA ALA A 41 13.97 5.77 -13.37
C ALA A 41 15.32 5.24 -12.85
N VAL A 42 15.33 3.94 -12.49
CA VAL A 42 16.48 3.26 -11.88
C VAL A 42 17.73 3.42 -12.74
N THR A 43 18.81 3.90 -12.13
CA THR A 43 20.12 3.94 -12.79
C THR A 43 20.85 2.60 -12.62
N LYS A 44 21.25 1.94 -13.70
CA LYS A 44 21.93 0.62 -13.64
C LYS A 44 23.17 0.59 -12.74
N LYS A 45 23.96 1.68 -12.72
CA LYS A 45 25.21 1.78 -11.95
C LYS A 45 24.98 1.89 -10.44
N THR A 46 23.98 2.67 -10.01
CA THR A 46 23.78 2.99 -8.59
C THR A 46 22.59 2.27 -7.98
N ARG A 47 21.69 1.70 -8.81
CA ARG A 47 20.43 1.07 -8.37
C ARG A 47 19.54 2.03 -7.58
N LYS A 48 19.57 3.32 -7.95
CA LYS A 48 18.79 4.39 -7.31
C LYS A 48 17.74 5.01 -8.22
N LEU A 49 16.66 5.47 -7.60
CA LEU A 49 15.55 6.24 -8.16
C LEU A 49 15.62 7.70 -7.71
N PHE A 50 15.21 8.63 -8.56
CA PHE A 50 14.97 10.02 -8.11
C PHE A 50 13.46 10.24 -8.02
N ILE A 51 12.98 10.52 -6.82
CA ILE A 51 11.56 10.58 -6.49
C ILE A 51 11.20 11.97 -5.98
N GLU A 52 9.99 12.42 -6.30
CA GLU A 52 9.33 13.54 -5.64
C GLU A 52 8.22 12.98 -4.75
N PHE A 53 8.25 13.28 -3.45
CA PHE A 53 7.25 12.82 -2.51
C PHE A 53 5.98 13.68 -2.61
N ASP A 54 4.81 13.05 -2.47
CA ASP A 54 3.53 13.74 -2.65
C ASP A 54 3.20 14.62 -1.43
N THR A 55 3.46 14.10 -0.23
CA THR A 55 3.08 14.71 1.04
C THR A 55 4.24 15.38 1.78
N LEU A 56 5.47 14.87 1.62
CA LEU A 56 6.67 15.42 2.26
C LEU A 56 7.13 16.72 1.58
N ARG A 57 7.74 17.61 2.37
CA ARG A 57 8.22 18.93 1.93
C ARG A 57 9.70 19.10 2.27
N SER A 58 10.39 19.99 1.56
CA SER A 58 11.75 20.42 1.93
C SER A 58 11.79 21.10 3.30
N ASP A 59 12.99 21.26 3.88
CA ASP A 59 13.21 21.90 5.19
C ASP A 59 12.57 23.29 5.32
N ASP A 60 12.50 24.04 4.21
CA ASP A 60 11.88 25.37 4.15
C ASP A 60 10.36 25.33 3.91
N GLY A 61 9.77 24.13 3.76
CA GLY A 61 8.37 23.88 3.48
C GLY A 61 7.88 24.34 2.10
N SER A 62 8.75 24.91 1.26
CA SER A 62 8.35 25.66 0.08
C SER A 62 7.97 24.80 -1.12
N LYS A 63 8.53 23.58 -1.19
CA LYS A 63 8.39 22.68 -2.33
C LYS A 63 8.30 21.22 -1.86
N PRO A 64 7.76 20.32 -2.70
CA PRO A 64 7.83 18.89 -2.46
C PRO A 64 9.27 18.40 -2.22
N LEU A 65 9.43 17.48 -1.28
CA LEU A 65 10.72 16.84 -1.03
C LEU A 65 11.10 15.98 -2.23
N ARG A 66 12.36 16.06 -2.66
CA ARG A 66 12.90 15.23 -3.75
C ARG A 66 14.20 14.58 -3.33
N GLU A 67 14.29 13.27 -3.48
CA GLU A 67 15.45 12.51 -3.02
C GLU A 67 15.88 11.40 -3.96
N LEU A 68 17.14 11.00 -3.81
CA LEU A 68 17.73 9.87 -4.52
C LEU A 68 17.73 8.65 -3.60
N VAL A 69 16.79 7.74 -3.82
CA VAL A 69 16.55 6.58 -2.94
C VAL A 69 17.04 5.28 -3.58
N ASP A 70 17.47 4.33 -2.77
CA ASP A 70 17.83 2.99 -3.24
C ASP A 70 16.58 2.22 -3.67
N VAL A 71 16.64 1.54 -4.82
CA VAL A 71 15.47 0.84 -5.39
C VAL A 71 14.89 -0.23 -4.45
N ILE A 72 15.71 -0.77 -3.56
CA ILE A 72 15.29 -1.76 -2.56
C ILE A 72 14.35 -1.18 -1.49
N LEU A 73 14.36 0.14 -1.31
CA LEU A 73 13.49 0.86 -0.38
C LEU A 73 12.19 1.32 -1.06
N ALA A 74 12.03 1.04 -2.36
CA ALA A 74 10.87 1.44 -3.14
C ALA A 74 10.03 0.23 -3.54
N ARG A 75 8.72 0.42 -3.60
CA ARG A 75 7.75 -0.56 -4.10
C ARG A 75 6.67 0.15 -4.95
N PRO A 76 5.97 -0.55 -5.84
CA PRO A 76 4.78 0.00 -6.48
C PRO A 76 3.71 0.38 -5.43
N ILE A 77 2.63 1.03 -5.84
CA ILE A 77 1.47 1.18 -4.96
C ILE A 77 0.87 -0.21 -4.71
N PRO A 78 0.65 -0.62 -3.44
CA PRO A 78 0.01 -1.89 -3.15
C PRO A 78 -1.43 -1.90 -3.64
N PRO A 79 -1.92 -3.06 -4.13
CA PRO A 79 -3.31 -3.20 -4.47
C PRO A 79 -4.17 -3.02 -3.22
N ARG A 80 -5.39 -2.50 -3.40
CA ARG A 80 -6.32 -2.20 -2.32
C ARG A 80 -7.64 -2.91 -2.58
N GLU A 81 -8.17 -3.51 -1.53
CA GLU A 81 -9.53 -4.04 -1.50
C GLU A 81 -10.52 -2.86 -1.48
N ARG A 82 -11.68 -3.03 -2.10
CA ARG A 82 -12.72 -1.98 -2.05
C ARG A 82 -13.44 -2.00 -0.71
N PHE A 83 -13.69 -3.20 -0.20
CA PHE A 83 -14.39 -3.42 1.07
C PHE A 83 -13.67 -4.51 1.87
N ARG A 84 -13.16 -4.15 3.05
CA ARG A 84 -12.59 -5.12 3.99
C ARG A 84 -12.88 -4.69 5.43
N SER A 85 -13.22 -5.67 6.26
CA SER A 85 -13.25 -5.52 7.72
C SER A 85 -12.03 -6.21 8.33
N PHE A 86 -11.36 -5.56 9.27
CA PHE A 86 -10.16 -6.09 9.90
C PHE A 86 -10.43 -6.82 11.22
N LYS A 87 -9.53 -7.72 11.65
CA LYS A 87 -9.63 -8.39 12.97
C LYS A 87 -8.32 -8.42 13.77
N PHE A 88 -7.48 -9.43 13.59
CA PHE A 88 -6.23 -9.61 14.33
C PHE A 88 -5.06 -9.75 13.34
N GLU A 89 -5.08 -8.90 12.32
CA GLU A 89 -4.17 -8.93 11.19
C GLU A 89 -3.22 -7.73 11.19
N GLU A 90 -2.16 -7.84 10.40
CA GLU A 90 -1.22 -6.75 10.14
C GLU A 90 -1.80 -5.79 9.10
N VAL A 91 -1.74 -4.51 9.40
CA VAL A 91 -2.29 -3.43 8.57
C VAL A 91 -1.27 -2.33 8.36
N ASP A 92 -1.41 -1.59 7.28
CA ASP A 92 -0.84 -0.26 7.19
C ASP A 92 -1.93 0.77 7.55
N ALA A 93 -1.64 1.64 8.51
CA ALA A 93 -2.51 2.75 8.90
C ALA A 93 -2.02 4.06 8.32
N TYR A 94 -2.91 4.85 7.72
CA TYR A 94 -2.59 6.18 7.23
C TYR A 94 -2.53 7.18 8.37
N TYR A 95 -1.33 7.68 8.66
CA TYR A 95 -1.08 8.59 9.76
C TYR A 95 0.11 9.48 9.43
N ASN A 96 0.08 10.77 9.81
CA ASN A 96 1.16 11.72 9.53
C ASN A 96 1.73 11.60 8.10
N ASP A 97 0.82 11.66 7.12
CA ASP A 97 1.17 11.70 5.69
C ASP A 97 1.84 10.45 5.11
N GLY A 98 1.84 9.33 5.84
CA GLY A 98 2.41 8.05 5.42
C GLY A 98 1.58 6.85 5.88
N TRP A 99 1.94 5.67 5.36
CA TRP A 99 1.37 4.38 5.71
C TRP A 99 2.25 3.66 6.72
N TRP A 100 1.75 3.39 7.92
CA TRP A 100 2.51 2.83 9.03
C TRP A 100 2.08 1.42 9.36
N GLU A 101 3.04 0.51 9.38
CA GLU A 101 2.83 -0.89 9.76
C GLU A 101 2.38 -1.00 11.23
N GLY A 102 1.27 -1.69 11.45
CA GLY A 102 0.72 -1.96 12.77
C GLY A 102 -0.10 -3.25 12.80
N VAL A 103 -0.60 -3.60 13.99
CA VAL A 103 -1.43 -4.78 14.21
C VAL A 103 -2.76 -4.35 14.82
N ILE A 104 -3.87 -4.90 14.33
CA ILE A 104 -5.17 -4.63 14.94
C ILE A 104 -5.26 -5.34 16.29
N THR A 105 -5.58 -4.57 17.33
CA THR A 105 -5.78 -5.06 18.71
C THR A 105 -7.21 -4.90 19.22
N GLY A 106 -8.04 -4.13 18.52
CA GLY A 106 -9.45 -3.93 18.87
C GLY A 106 -10.31 -3.64 17.65
N VAL A 107 -11.53 -4.18 17.66
CA VAL A 107 -12.57 -3.92 16.66
C VAL A 107 -13.76 -3.28 17.39
N HIS A 108 -14.26 -2.17 16.86
CA HIS A 108 -15.31 -1.36 17.47
C HIS A 108 -16.48 -1.15 16.50
N GLU A 109 -17.57 -0.59 17.01
CA GLU A 109 -18.71 -0.16 16.20
C GLU A 109 -18.34 1.01 15.26
N ASP A 110 -19.13 1.20 14.20
CA ASP A 110 -18.97 2.25 13.19
C ASP A 110 -17.65 2.20 12.39
N ASP A 111 -17.20 1.00 11.99
CA ASP A 111 -16.00 0.82 11.15
C ASP A 111 -14.73 1.43 11.79
N ARG A 112 -14.55 1.19 13.10
CA ARG A 112 -13.42 1.69 13.88
C ARG A 112 -12.57 0.57 14.43
N TYR A 113 -11.25 0.78 14.40
CA TYR A 113 -10.27 -0.21 14.78
C TYR A 113 -9.17 0.41 15.64
N THR A 114 -8.72 -0.31 16.67
CA THR A 114 -7.49 0.03 17.40
C THR A 114 -6.31 -0.67 16.74
N VAL A 115 -5.29 0.10 16.38
CA VAL A 115 -4.02 -0.38 15.82
C VAL A 115 -2.90 -0.15 16.83
N TYR A 116 -2.13 -1.19 17.10
CA TYR A 116 -0.90 -1.14 17.90
C TYR A 116 0.33 -1.01 17.01
N PHE A 117 1.16 0.00 17.28
CA PHE A 117 2.43 0.24 16.61
C PHE A 117 3.58 -0.29 17.45
N ARG A 118 4.22 -1.38 17.01
CA ARG A 118 5.32 -2.02 17.75
C ARG A 118 6.51 -1.08 18.01
N PRO A 119 6.96 -0.22 17.07
CA PRO A 119 8.13 0.62 17.29
C PRO A 119 7.93 1.68 18.39
N SER A 120 6.77 2.34 18.43
CA SER A 120 6.46 3.39 19.41
C SER A 120 5.75 2.87 20.66
N LYS A 121 5.21 1.65 20.62
CA LYS A 121 4.38 1.02 21.67
C LYS A 121 3.10 1.81 21.96
N GLU A 122 2.53 2.40 20.93
CA GLU A 122 1.30 3.19 21.00
C GLU A 122 0.12 2.40 20.43
N GLU A 123 -1.07 2.69 20.93
CA GLU A 123 -2.35 2.25 20.35
C GLU A 123 -3.16 3.47 19.93
N ILE A 124 -3.64 3.46 18.69
CA ILE A 124 -4.41 4.57 18.11
C ILE A 124 -5.64 3.99 17.41
N GLN A 125 -6.77 4.72 17.48
CA GLN A 125 -7.99 4.36 16.76
C GLN A 125 -8.04 4.99 15.37
N PHE A 126 -8.40 4.19 14.37
CA PHE A 126 -8.57 4.59 12.98
C PHE A 126 -9.94 4.17 12.44
N ARG A 127 -10.39 4.84 11.38
CA ARG A 127 -11.50 4.34 10.54
C ARG A 127 -10.98 3.26 9.60
N GLY A 128 -11.84 2.34 9.18
CA GLY A 128 -11.48 1.32 8.18
C GLY A 128 -10.97 1.94 6.87
N SER A 129 -11.49 3.11 6.48
CA SER A 129 -11.02 3.88 5.31
C SER A 129 -9.56 4.34 5.38
N ASP A 130 -9.02 4.48 6.59
CA ASP A 130 -7.63 4.90 6.83
C ASP A 130 -6.69 3.71 7.01
N LEU A 131 -7.21 2.48 6.82
CA LEU A 131 -6.47 1.24 6.93
C LEU A 131 -6.38 0.53 5.58
N ARG A 132 -5.38 -0.31 5.45
CA ARG A 132 -5.30 -1.34 4.41
C ARG A 132 -4.57 -2.55 4.96
N LEU A 133 -4.77 -3.71 4.35
CA LEU A 133 -3.97 -4.88 4.69
C LEU A 133 -2.49 -4.61 4.41
N HIS A 134 -1.64 -4.98 5.37
CA HIS A 134 -0.20 -4.91 5.18
C HIS A 134 0.23 -5.92 4.11
N ARG A 135 1.01 -5.46 3.13
CA ARG A 135 1.55 -6.30 2.05
C ARG A 135 3.02 -6.01 1.86
N GLU A 136 3.82 -7.06 1.68
CA GLU A 136 5.21 -6.96 1.29
C GLU A 136 5.36 -7.04 -0.22
N TRP A 137 6.27 -6.26 -0.79
CA TRP A 137 6.66 -6.37 -2.19
C TRP A 137 7.92 -7.22 -2.31
N VAL A 138 7.75 -8.47 -2.73
CA VAL A 138 8.85 -9.45 -2.75
C VAL A 138 9.03 -9.97 -4.17
N ARG A 139 10.17 -9.67 -4.79
CA ARG A 139 10.54 -10.17 -6.12
C ARG A 139 9.45 -9.97 -7.19
N GLY A 140 8.80 -8.83 -7.20
CA GLY A 140 7.82 -8.51 -8.24
C GLY A 140 6.39 -8.97 -7.97
N ILE A 141 6.10 -9.48 -6.78
CA ILE A 141 4.75 -9.86 -6.38
C ILE A 141 4.41 -9.25 -5.02
N TRP A 142 3.13 -8.96 -4.82
CA TRP A 142 2.58 -8.58 -3.52
C TRP A 142 2.30 -9.84 -2.70
N VAL A 143 2.72 -9.82 -1.44
CA VAL A 143 2.49 -10.90 -0.47
C VAL A 143 1.81 -10.32 0.78
N PRO A 144 0.62 -10.81 1.18
CA PRO A 144 -0.23 -11.74 0.43
C PRO A 144 -0.63 -11.18 -0.96
N PRO A 145 -1.29 -11.94 -1.85
CA PRO A 145 -1.88 -11.42 -3.10
C PRO A 145 -3.23 -10.73 -2.85
N LEU A 146 -3.69 -9.88 -3.78
CA LEU A 146 -5.02 -9.30 -3.74
C LEU A 146 -6.07 -10.42 -3.79
N GLU A 147 -7.03 -10.40 -2.86
CA GLU A 147 -8.16 -11.33 -2.89
C GLU A 147 -9.11 -10.86 -3.99
N GLU A 148 -9.53 -11.77 -4.86
CA GLU A 148 -10.53 -11.47 -5.88
C GLU A 148 -11.89 -11.32 -5.17
N GLU A 149 -12.57 -10.18 -5.38
CA GLU A 149 -13.94 -9.98 -4.91
C GLU A 149 -14.83 -10.89 -5.77
N ASP A 150 -15.40 -11.95 -5.19
CA ASP A 150 -16.41 -12.77 -5.86
C ASP A 150 -17.56 -11.83 -6.27
N SER A 151 -17.73 -11.61 -7.58
CA SER A 151 -18.87 -10.86 -8.09
C SER A 151 -20.12 -11.70 -7.84
N ASP A 152 -20.95 -11.26 -6.90
CA ASP A 152 -22.30 -11.79 -6.72
C ASP A 152 -23.09 -11.60 -8.04
N GLU A 153 -23.06 -12.61 -8.92
CA GLU A 153 -24.05 -12.73 -10.00
C GLU A 153 -25.38 -13.09 -9.33
N GLU A 154 -26.21 -12.08 -9.07
CA GLU A 154 -27.63 -12.25 -8.78
C GLU A 154 -28.28 -12.97 -9.98
N ASN A 155 -28.52 -14.28 -9.84
CA ASN A 155 -29.45 -14.99 -10.71
C ASN A 155 -30.87 -14.55 -10.33
N ASP A 156 -31.35 -13.48 -10.97
CA ASP A 156 -32.78 -13.22 -11.11
C ASP A 156 -33.36 -14.26 -12.08
N ASP A 157 -33.61 -15.47 -11.59
CA ASP A 157 -34.50 -16.41 -12.29
C ASP A 157 -35.95 -15.94 -12.05
N GLU A 158 -36.49 -15.26 -13.06
CA GLU A 158 -37.91 -14.95 -13.20
C GLU A 158 -38.71 -16.28 -13.18
N ASP A 159 -39.37 -16.57 -12.06
CA ASP A 159 -40.40 -17.61 -12.00
C ASP A 159 -41.60 -17.16 -12.87
N GLU A 160 -41.59 -17.54 -14.15
CA GLU A 160 -42.75 -17.45 -15.03
C GLU A 160 -43.90 -18.31 -14.48
N GLU A 161 -44.92 -17.62 -13.96
CA GLU A 161 -46.19 -18.18 -13.50
C GLU A 161 -46.96 -18.80 -14.70
N TRP A 162 -46.80 -20.10 -14.93
CA TRP A 162 -47.54 -20.83 -15.97
C TRP A 162 -49.00 -20.99 -15.56
N THR A 163 -49.90 -20.33 -16.30
CA THR A 163 -51.35 -20.54 -16.22
C THR A 163 -51.81 -21.49 -17.34
N GLY A 164 -52.55 -22.55 -16.98
CA GLY A 164 -53.31 -23.43 -17.89
C GLY A 164 -52.83 -24.89 -17.89
N GLU A 165 -53.68 -25.92 -17.82
CA GLU A 165 -55.12 -26.05 -18.16
C GLU A 165 -55.94 -26.76 -17.08
#